data_AF-A0A821CSA3-F1
#
_entry.id   AF-A0A821CSA3-F1
#
_cell.length_a   1.000
_cell.length_b   1.000
_cell.length_c   1.000
_cell.angle_alpha   90.00
_cell.angle_beta   90.00
_cell.angle_gamma   90.00
#
_symmetry.space_group_name_H-M   'P 1'
#
loop_
_entity.id
_entity.type
_entity.pdbx_description
1 polymer ?
#
loop_
_entity_poly.entity_id
_entity_poly.type
_entity_poly.pdbx_seq_one_letter_code
_entity_poly.pdbx_strand_id
1 'polypeptide(L)'
;GLQCLIHTRPVYPGIEEFLNYFHNTYGPLSKFLPHMCNHYRNILPRTTNYLEGRHSRLKKHVNAPHPNIYVAIGLLQKKQSLASISRLRDNMGAPSPKRRKNKVIIDECLIKLWQRYDEGRLDIPSFLKAAGPRYFQRPPKS
;
A
#
# COMPACT_ATOMS: atom_id res chain seq x y z
N GLY A 1 13.24 20.34 -0.78
CA GLY A 1 12.26 19.27 -0.99
C GLY A 1 12.10 18.90 -2.45
N LEU A 2 11.56 19.79 -3.29
CA LEU A 2 11.31 19.51 -4.71
C LEU A 2 12.52 19.67 -5.64
N GLN A 3 13.52 20.48 -5.27
CA GLN A 3 14.71 20.69 -6.11
C GLN A 3 15.43 19.37 -6.44
N CYS A 4 15.51 18.42 -5.50
CA CYS A 4 16.13 17.12 -5.76
C CYS A 4 15.28 16.21 -6.67
N LEU A 5 13.96 16.38 -6.71
CA LEU A 5 13.07 15.64 -7.62
C LEU A 5 13.14 16.20 -9.05
N ILE A 6 13.35 17.51 -9.21
CA ILE A 6 13.54 18.13 -10.53
C ILE A 6 14.79 17.56 -11.23
N HIS A 7 15.86 17.27 -10.47
CA HIS A 7 17.13 16.77 -11.01
C HIS A 7 17.11 15.26 -11.31
N THR A 8 16.11 14.54 -10.82
CA THR A 8 15.99 13.08 -10.97
C THR A 8 14.76 12.66 -11.79
N ARG A 9 14.04 13.62 -12.38
CA ARG A 9 12.80 13.37 -13.11
C ARG A 9 13.07 12.73 -14.49
N PRO A 10 12.28 11.72 -14.90
CA PRO A 10 12.31 11.25 -16.28
C PRO A 10 11.78 12.33 -17.21
N VAL A 11 12.35 12.44 -18.41
CA VAL A 11 11.93 13.39 -19.44
C VAL A 11 10.62 12.88 -20.05
N TYR A 12 9.49 13.25 -19.43
CA TYR A 12 8.15 12.90 -19.89
C TYR A 12 7.26 14.15 -19.89
N PRO A 13 6.48 14.41 -20.95
CA PRO A 13 5.72 15.66 -21.09
C PRO A 13 4.78 15.96 -19.92
N GLY A 14 4.14 14.93 -19.35
CA GLY A 14 3.22 15.09 -18.22
C GLY A 14 3.87 15.10 -16.83
N ILE A 15 5.20 14.98 -16.73
CA ILE A 15 5.88 14.90 -15.42
C ILE A 15 5.75 16.20 -14.64
N GLU A 16 5.73 17.34 -15.34
CA GLU A 16 5.65 18.66 -14.71
C GLU A 16 4.25 18.94 -14.18
N GLU A 17 3.22 18.64 -14.97
CA GLU A 17 1.83 18.69 -14.52
C GLU A 17 1.60 17.78 -13.32
N PHE A 18 2.15 16.57 -13.33
CA PHE A 18 2.06 15.65 -12.21
C PHE A 18 2.74 16.21 -10.95
N LEU A 19 3.96 16.74 -11.06
CA LEU A 19 4.69 17.31 -9.93
C LEU A 19 3.96 18.53 -9.35
N ASN A 20 3.40 19.39 -10.22
CA ASN A 20 2.61 20.54 -9.81
C ASN A 20 1.31 20.10 -9.10
N TYR A 21 0.58 19.14 -9.68
CA TYR A 21 -0.58 18.54 -9.04
C TYR A 21 -0.23 17.97 -7.67
N PHE A 22 0.83 17.16 -7.58
CA PHE A 22 1.26 16.52 -6.35
C PHE A 22 1.65 17.56 -5.29
N HIS A 23 2.42 18.59 -5.66
CA HIS A 23 2.81 19.64 -4.75
C HIS A 23 1.60 20.45 -4.24
N ASN A 24 0.67 20.80 -5.13
CA ASN A 24 -0.52 21.55 -4.73
C ASN A 24 -1.49 20.71 -3.90
N THR A 25 -1.53 19.39 -4.13
CA THR A 25 -2.45 18.46 -3.45
C THR A 25 -1.88 17.88 -2.16
N TYR A 26 -0.55 17.76 -2.02
CA TYR A 26 0.09 17.08 -0.88
C TYR A 26 1.31 17.81 -0.31
N GLY A 27 1.66 18.99 -0.85
CA GLY A 27 2.77 19.80 -0.38
C GLY A 27 2.48 20.58 0.92
N PRO A 28 3.40 21.46 1.34
CA PRO A 28 3.31 22.18 2.62
C PRO A 28 2.08 23.08 2.75
N LEU A 29 1.55 23.56 1.61
CA LEU A 29 0.36 24.43 1.53
C LEU A 29 -0.91 23.65 1.15
N SER A 30 -0.86 22.32 1.20
CA SER A 30 -1.98 21.47 0.85
C SER A 30 -3.13 21.59 1.86
N LYS A 31 -4.37 21.48 1.36
CA LYS A 31 -5.58 21.25 2.17
C LYS A 31 -5.55 19.93 2.95
N PHE A 32 -4.75 18.96 2.49
CA PHE A 32 -4.54 17.64 3.06
C PHE A 32 -3.07 17.46 3.45
N LEU A 33 -2.77 17.80 4.71
CA LEU A 33 -1.42 17.65 5.23
C LEU A 33 -0.99 16.17 5.17
N PRO A 34 0.29 15.85 4.94
CA PRO A 34 0.77 14.47 4.80
C PRO A 34 0.36 13.55 5.96
N HIS A 35 0.26 14.07 7.18
CA HIS A 35 -0.15 13.30 8.36
C HIS A 35 -1.62 12.87 8.37
N MET A 36 -2.46 13.49 7.54
CA MET A 36 -3.86 13.09 7.35
C MET A 36 -3.98 11.85 6.44
N CYS A 37 -2.92 11.48 5.73
CA CYS A 37 -2.91 10.26 4.95
C CYS A 37 -2.96 9.04 5.89
N ASN A 38 -3.89 8.11 5.66
CA ASN A 38 -4.04 6.87 6.45
C ASN A 38 -2.74 6.04 6.53
N HIS A 39 -1.84 6.22 5.56
CA HIS A 39 -0.55 5.52 5.53
C HIS A 39 0.62 6.34 6.12
N TYR A 40 0.37 7.54 6.64
CA TYR A 40 1.42 8.33 7.28
C TYR A 40 1.90 7.63 8.55
N ARG A 41 3.20 7.28 8.58
CA ARG A 41 3.85 6.55 9.69
C ARG A 41 3.12 5.25 10.07
N ASN A 42 2.41 4.65 9.12
CA ASN A 42 1.59 3.48 9.36
C ASN A 42 2.01 2.32 8.45
N ILE A 43 2.34 1.17 9.03
CA ILE A 43 2.70 -0.06 8.30
C ILE A 43 1.51 -1.00 8.07
N LEU A 44 0.30 -0.60 8.49
CA LEU A 44 -0.90 -1.36 8.26
C LEU A 44 -1.18 -1.50 6.75
N PRO A 45 -1.88 -2.57 6.34
CA PRO A 45 -2.25 -2.76 4.95
C PRO A 45 -2.93 -1.52 4.39
N ARG A 46 -2.43 -1.02 3.25
CA ARG A 46 -3.11 0.04 2.51
C ARG A 46 -4.52 -0.43 2.21
N THR A 47 -5.52 0.35 2.59
CA THR A 47 -6.95 0.01 2.46
C THR A 47 -7.31 -0.34 1.01
N THR A 48 -6.65 0.28 0.04
CA THR A 48 -6.80 -0.02 -1.40
C THR A 48 -6.31 -1.42 -1.76
N ASN A 49 -5.20 -1.91 -1.21
CA ASN A 49 -4.66 -3.24 -1.55
C ASN A 49 -5.66 -4.36 -1.22
N TYR A 50 -6.40 -4.23 -0.12
CA TYR A 50 -7.42 -5.21 0.26
C TYR A 50 -8.58 -5.18 -0.74
N LEU A 51 -9.07 -3.99 -1.11
CA LEU A 51 -10.16 -3.82 -2.08
C LEU A 51 -9.74 -4.29 -3.48
N GLU A 52 -8.57 -3.89 -3.95
CA GLU A 52 -7.99 -4.34 -5.23
C GLU A 52 -7.82 -5.86 -5.27
N GLY A 53 -7.27 -6.45 -4.19
CA GLY A 53 -7.14 -7.90 -4.06
C GLY A 53 -8.49 -8.61 -4.04
N ARG A 54 -9.49 -8.02 -3.37
CA ARG A 54 -10.86 -8.53 -3.34
C ARG A 54 -11.50 -8.47 -4.73
N HIS A 55 -11.37 -7.35 -5.43
CA HIS A 55 -11.88 -7.17 -6.80
C HIS A 55 -11.19 -8.12 -7.78
N SER A 56 -9.86 -8.28 -7.69
CA SER A 56 -9.11 -9.22 -8.53
C SER A 56 -9.58 -10.67 -8.31
N ARG A 57 -9.75 -11.09 -7.05
CA ARG A 57 -10.29 -12.42 -6.74
C ARG A 57 -11.72 -12.57 -7.24
N LEU A 58 -12.56 -11.54 -7.10
CA LEU A 58 -13.93 -11.54 -7.61
C LEU A 58 -13.96 -11.75 -9.12
N LYS A 59 -13.16 -10.97 -9.86
CA LYS A 59 -12.99 -11.13 -11.31
C LYS A 59 -12.59 -12.56 -11.70
N LYS A 60 -11.70 -13.22 -10.95
CA LYS A 60 -11.31 -14.62 -11.21
C LYS A 60 -12.44 -15.64 -11.03
N HIS A 61 -13.48 -15.33 -10.25
CA HIS A 61 -14.62 -16.23 -10.04
C HIS A 61 -15.77 -15.91 -11.00
N VAL A 62 -15.73 -14.77 -11.66
CA VAL A 62 -16.71 -14.31 -12.61
C VAL A 62 -16.11 -14.54 -14.01
N ASN A 63 -16.42 -15.68 -14.62
CA ASN A 63 -15.85 -16.07 -15.92
C ASN A 63 -16.47 -15.32 -17.12
N ALA A 64 -17.30 -14.30 -16.88
CA ALA A 64 -17.99 -13.54 -17.91
C ALA A 64 -17.92 -12.03 -17.62
N PRO A 65 -17.73 -11.16 -18.63
CA PRO A 65 -17.77 -9.71 -18.44
C PRO A 65 -19.08 -9.22 -17.81
N HIS A 66 -20.20 -9.88 -18.14
CA HIS A 66 -21.53 -9.60 -17.62
C HIS A 66 -22.20 -10.92 -17.17
N PRO A 67 -21.95 -11.39 -15.94
CA PRO A 67 -22.62 -12.58 -15.44
C PRO A 67 -24.12 -12.34 -15.29
N ASN A 68 -24.93 -13.37 -15.50
CA ASN A 68 -26.35 -13.35 -15.15
C ASN A 68 -26.51 -12.94 -13.67
N ILE A 69 -27.50 -12.10 -13.36
CA ILE A 69 -27.80 -11.61 -12.01
C ILE A 69 -27.90 -12.74 -10.97
N TYR A 70 -28.48 -13.89 -11.31
CA TYR A 70 -28.57 -15.03 -10.38
C TYR A 70 -27.21 -15.63 -10.05
N VAL A 71 -26.30 -15.69 -11.04
CA VAL A 71 -24.92 -16.15 -10.85
C VAL A 71 -24.15 -15.16 -9.98
N ALA A 72 -24.34 -13.86 -10.21
CA ALA A 72 -23.73 -12.81 -9.40
C ALA A 72 -24.21 -12.88 -7.93
N ILE A 73 -25.52 -13.01 -7.70
CA ILE A 73 -26.11 -13.14 -6.37
C ILE A 73 -25.54 -14.37 -5.64
N GLY A 74 -25.55 -15.55 -6.28
CA GLY A 74 -25.03 -16.78 -5.67
C GLY A 74 -23.55 -16.66 -5.28
N LEU A 75 -22.75 -16.00 -6.11
CA LEU A 75 -21.34 -15.75 -5.82
C LEU A 75 -21.16 -14.80 -4.63
N LEU A 76 -21.95 -13.72 -4.56
CA LEU A 76 -21.93 -12.77 -3.44
C LEU A 76 -22.35 -13.44 -2.13
N GLN A 77 -23.41 -14.26 -2.14
CA GLN A 77 -23.86 -15.02 -0.98
C GLN A 77 -22.76 -15.97 -0.47
N LYS A 78 -22.09 -16.69 -1.39
CA LYS A 78 -20.96 -17.56 -1.02
C LYS A 78 -19.81 -16.78 -0.38
N LYS A 79 -19.48 -15.59 -0.91
CA LYS A 79 -18.43 -14.72 -0.33
C LYS A 79 -18.86 -14.17 1.03
N GLN A 80 -20.12 -13.80 1.19
CA GLN A 80 -20.66 -13.33 2.46
C GLN A 80 -20.59 -14.43 3.52
N SER A 81 -21.04 -15.65 3.21
CA SER A 81 -20.96 -16.81 4.12
C SER A 81 -19.54 -17.05 4.63
N LEU A 82 -18.54 -17.07 3.74
CA LEU A 82 -17.13 -17.21 4.13
C LEU A 82 -16.65 -16.06 5.03
N ALA A 83 -17.05 -14.82 4.72
CA ALA A 83 -16.70 -13.67 5.54
C ALA A 83 -17.37 -13.73 6.93
N SER A 84 -18.61 -14.20 7.03
CA SER A 84 -19.32 -14.41 8.29
C SER A 84 -18.60 -15.42 9.17
N ILE A 85 -18.16 -16.53 8.59
CA ILE A 85 -17.37 -17.56 9.29
C ILE A 85 -16.06 -16.96 9.81
N SER A 86 -15.33 -16.20 8.99
CA SER A 86 -14.11 -15.52 9.43
C SER A 86 -14.38 -14.56 10.60
N ARG A 87 -15.41 -13.72 10.51
CA ARG A 87 -15.78 -12.79 11.59
C ARG A 87 -16.13 -13.53 12.89
N LEU A 88 -16.88 -14.63 12.78
CA LEU A 88 -17.25 -15.42 13.94
C LEU A 88 -16.01 -16.04 14.61
N ARG A 89 -15.05 -16.53 13.82
CA ARG A 89 -13.75 -17.02 14.34
C ARG A 89 -12.98 -15.90 15.03
N ASP A 90 -12.94 -14.71 14.44
CA ASP A 90 -12.26 -13.55 15.02
C ASP A 90 -12.93 -13.13 16.35
N ASN A 91 -14.27 -13.13 16.42
CA ASN A 91 -15.03 -12.84 17.64
C ASN A 91 -14.80 -13.88 18.75
N MET A 92 -14.50 -15.13 18.39
CA MET A 92 -14.12 -16.20 19.32
C MET A 92 -12.65 -16.10 19.77
N GLY A 93 -11.93 -15.05 19.39
CA GLY A 93 -10.52 -14.87 19.75
C GLY A 93 -9.57 -15.81 19.00
N ALA A 94 -9.98 -16.33 17.83
CA ALA A 94 -9.10 -17.16 17.04
C ALA A 94 -7.81 -16.38 16.69
N PRO A 95 -6.64 -17.04 16.73
CA PRO A 95 -5.39 -16.37 16.42
C PRO A 95 -5.39 -15.89 14.96
N SER A 96 -4.99 -14.64 14.76
CA SER A 96 -4.88 -14.07 13.42
C SER A 96 -3.85 -14.84 12.58
N PRO A 97 -4.06 -14.95 11.25
CA PRO A 97 -3.09 -15.60 10.37
C PRO A 97 -1.71 -14.94 10.49
N LYS A 98 -0.67 -15.75 10.69
CA LYS A 98 0.71 -15.25 10.76
C LYS A 98 1.06 -14.47 9.50
N ARG A 99 1.56 -13.26 9.67
CA ARG A 99 2.08 -12.44 8.57
C ARG A 99 3.28 -13.14 7.93
N ARG A 100 3.44 -12.99 6.62
CA ARG A 100 4.61 -13.54 5.91
C ARG A 100 5.88 -12.89 6.45
N LYS A 101 6.87 -13.70 6.84
CA LYS A 101 8.16 -13.24 7.42
C LYS A 101 8.77 -12.07 6.64
N ASN A 102 8.84 -12.18 5.31
CA ASN A 102 9.38 -11.11 4.48
C ASN A 102 8.63 -9.79 4.70
N LYS A 103 7.30 -9.78 4.74
CA LYS A 103 6.52 -8.53 4.95
C LYS A 103 6.79 -7.91 6.31
N VAL A 104 7.02 -8.73 7.34
CA VAL A 104 7.38 -8.23 8.69
C VAL A 104 8.74 -7.55 8.65
N ILE A 105 9.75 -8.21 8.06
CA ILE A 105 11.09 -7.64 7.88
C ILE A 105 11.01 -6.32 7.11
N ILE A 106 10.13 -6.26 6.10
CA ILE A 106 9.94 -5.05 5.30
C ILE A 106 9.52 -3.86 6.15
N ASP A 107 8.49 -4.07 6.97
CA ASP A 107 7.95 -3.03 7.83
C ASP A 107 8.95 -2.61 8.90
N GLU A 108 9.67 -3.56 9.50
CA GLU A 108 10.72 -3.26 10.50
C GLU A 108 11.83 -2.40 9.92
N CYS A 109 12.30 -2.71 8.72
CA CYS A 109 13.30 -1.91 8.02
C CYS A 109 12.77 -0.51 7.68
N LEU A 110 11.50 -0.38 7.29
CA LEU A 110 10.87 0.91 7.01
C LEU A 110 10.77 1.77 8.28
N ILE A 111 10.38 1.17 9.41
CA ILE A 111 10.32 1.85 10.71
C ILE A 111 11.70 2.38 11.12
N LYS A 112 12.74 1.54 11.02
CA LYS A 112 14.12 1.96 11.33
C LYS A 112 14.61 3.07 10.41
N LEU A 113 14.20 3.04 9.13
CA LEU A 113 14.56 4.07 8.17
C LEU A 113 13.88 5.41 8.52
N TRP A 114 12.61 5.39 8.92
CA TRP A 114 11.91 6.58 9.42
C TRP A 114 12.57 7.14 10.68
N GLN A 115 12.94 6.30 11.65
CA GLN A 115 13.62 6.74 12.88
C GLN A 115 14.92 7.49 12.57
N ARG A 116 15.77 6.91 11.70
CA ARG A 116 17.04 7.55 11.32
C ARG A 116 16.85 8.88 10.61
N TYR A 117 15.78 9.01 9.82
CA TYR A 117 15.42 10.26 9.17
C TYR A 117 14.93 11.31 10.18
N ASP A 118 14.06 10.91 11.11
CA ASP A 118 13.55 11.79 12.16
C ASP A 118 14.65 12.29 13.10
N GLU A 119 15.65 11.45 13.39
CA GLU A 119 16.83 11.79 14.18
C GLU A 119 17.83 12.70 13.43
N GLY A 120 17.55 13.07 12.18
CA GLY A 120 18.45 13.88 11.35
C GLY A 120 19.72 13.14 10.89
N ARG A 121 19.80 11.81 11.10
CA ARG A 121 20.94 10.98 10.69
C ARG A 121 20.94 10.65 9.19
N LEU A 122 19.85 10.95 8.49
CA LEU A 122 19.69 10.74 7.05
C LEU A 122 19.10 11.98 6.39
N ASP A 123 19.71 12.40 5.28
CA ASP A 123 19.17 13.41 4.39
C ASP A 123 18.07 12.82 3.47
N ILE A 124 17.19 13.70 2.96
CA ILE A 124 16.06 13.30 2.10
C ILE A 124 16.50 12.45 0.89
N PRO A 125 17.55 12.82 0.13
CA PRO A 125 18.04 11.98 -0.98
C PRO A 125 18.43 10.56 -0.55
N SER A 126 19.19 10.41 0.54
CA SER A 126 19.60 9.08 1.03
C SER A 126 18.41 8.29 1.55
N PHE A 127 17.47 8.95 2.23
CA PHE A 127 16.21 8.34 2.64
C PHE A 127 15.42 7.80 1.45
N LEU A 128 15.23 8.61 0.40
CA LEU A 128 14.49 8.20 -0.80
C LEU A 128 15.20 7.08 -1.57
N LYS A 129 16.54 7.12 -1.64
CA LYS A 129 17.34 6.05 -2.24
C LYS A 129 17.17 4.73 -1.48
N ALA A 130 17.19 4.77 -0.15
CA ALA A 130 16.97 3.61 0.71
C ALA A 130 15.52 3.12 0.72
N ALA A 131 14.55 4.01 0.54
CA ALA A 131 13.13 3.67 0.43
C ALA A 131 12.72 3.16 -0.97
N GLY A 132 13.55 3.42 -1.99
CA GLY A 132 13.29 3.08 -3.39
C GLY A 132 13.25 1.57 -3.71
N PRO A 133 12.73 1.19 -4.88
CA PRO A 133 12.20 -0.15 -5.21
C PRO A 133 13.21 -1.32 -5.22
N ARG A 134 14.49 -1.11 -4.85
CA ARG A 134 15.51 -2.17 -4.75
C ARG A 134 15.79 -2.65 -3.33
N TYR A 135 15.14 -2.10 -2.29
CA TYR A 135 15.47 -2.37 -0.89
C TYR A 135 14.61 -3.39 -0.15
N PHE A 136 14.17 -4.43 -0.84
CA PHE A 136 14.39 -5.76 -0.26
C PHE A 136 14.95 -6.63 -1.38
N GLN A 137 16.27 -6.56 -1.58
CA GLN A 137 16.96 -7.67 -2.22
C GLN A 137 16.46 -8.94 -1.52
N ARG A 138 15.85 -9.85 -2.28
CA ARG A 138 15.43 -11.14 -1.74
C ARG A 138 16.66 -11.72 -1.04
N PRO A 139 16.58 -12.20 0.22
CA PRO A 139 17.68 -12.99 0.74
C PRO A 139 17.95 -14.12 -0.28
N PRO A 140 19.22 -14.41 -0.61
CA PRO A 140 19.54 -15.52 -1.49
C PRO A 140 18.85 -16.77 -0.95
N LYS A 141 18.23 -17.55 -1.84
CA LYS A 141 17.68 -18.84 -1.46
C LYS A 141 18.87 -19.71 -1.04
N SER A 142 18.89 -20.12 0.23
CA SER A 142 19.71 -21.22 0.73
C SER A 142 19.28 -22.53 0.07
#